data_AF-A0A355BD97-F1
#
_entry.id   AF-A0A355BD97-F1
#
_cell.length_a   1.000
_cell.length_b   1.000
_cell.length_c   1.000
_cell.angle_alpha   90.00
_cell.angle_beta   90.00
_cell.angle_gamma   90.00
#
_symmetry.space_group_name_H-M   'P 1'
#
loop_
_entity.id
_entity.type
_entity.pdbx_description
1 polymer ?
#
loop_
_entity_poly.entity_id
_entity_poly.type
_entity_poly.pdbx_seq_one_letter_code
_entity_poly.pdbx_strand_id
1 'polypeptide(L)'
;YMNQEALQHTLETKKVTFFSRTKNRLWTKGEESGHFLELVSIKEDCDNDTLLVQVNPAGPTCHTGLDTCWQELNNQYYGFLTKLENTIQSRRENEDSKSS
;
A
#
# COMPACT_ATOMS: atom_id res chain seq x y z
N TYR A 1 -4.27 4.31 -14.05
CA TYR A 1 -4.87 5.63 -14.30
C TYR A 1 -6.30 5.62 -13.81
N MET A 2 -6.81 6.78 -13.40
CA MET A 2 -8.19 6.97 -12.99
C MET A 2 -8.85 7.97 -13.94
N ASN A 3 -10.10 7.70 -14.33
CA ASN A 3 -11.01 8.74 -14.76
C ASN A 3 -11.83 9.22 -13.54
N GLN A 4 -12.72 10.20 -13.73
CA GLN A 4 -13.57 10.72 -12.66
C GLN A 4 -14.38 9.62 -11.96
N GLU A 5 -14.92 8.67 -12.72
CA GLU A 5 -15.73 7.56 -12.20
C GLU A 5 -14.90 6.61 -11.31
N ALA A 6 -13.68 6.27 -11.75
CA ALA A 6 -12.77 5.43 -10.97
C ALA A 6 -12.34 6.12 -9.66
N LEU A 7 -12.10 7.43 -9.69
CA LEU A 7 -11.81 8.22 -8.49
C LEU A 7 -13.01 8.23 -7.53
N GLN A 8 -14.21 8.49 -8.04
CA GLN A 8 -15.44 8.48 -7.24
C GLN A 8 -15.67 7.11 -6.60
N HIS A 9 -15.55 6.03 -7.37
CA HIS A 9 -15.69 4.67 -6.88
C HIS A 9 -14.63 4.34 -5.81
N THR A 10 -13.39 4.83 -5.97
CA THR A 10 -12.33 4.68 -4.97
C THR A 10 -12.69 5.39 -3.66
N LEU A 11 -13.24 6.61 -3.73
CA LEU A 11 -13.64 7.39 -2.56
C LEU A 11 -14.82 6.75 -1.81
N GLU A 12 -15.77 6.17 -2.54
CA GLU A 12 -16.95 5.50 -1.98
C GLU A 12 -16.62 4.16 -1.35
N THR A 13 -15.91 3.30 -2.07
CA THR A 13 -15.64 1.92 -1.64
C THR A 13 -14.43 1.78 -0.72
N LYS A 14 -13.60 2.84 -0.63
CA LYS A 14 -12.29 2.81 0.03
C LYS A 14 -11.35 1.74 -0.52
N LYS A 15 -11.55 1.32 -1.77
CA LYS A 15 -10.68 0.39 -2.49
C LYS A 15 -10.20 1.06 -3.77
N VAL A 16 -8.90 0.99 -4.05
CA VAL A 16 -8.35 1.64 -5.25
C VAL A 16 -8.93 1.01 -6.51
N THR A 17 -9.67 1.83 -7.26
CA THR A 17 -10.26 1.50 -8.55
C THR A 17 -9.56 2.30 -9.64
N PHE A 18 -9.14 1.62 -10.69
CA PHE A 18 -8.56 2.23 -11.88
C PHE A 18 -9.54 2.15 -13.05
N PHE A 19 -9.28 2.97 -14.06
CA PHE A 19 -9.89 2.86 -15.37
C PHE A 19 -8.89 2.26 -16.36
N SER A 20 -9.23 1.10 -16.92
CA SER A 20 -8.46 0.48 -17.97
C SER A 20 -8.76 1.15 -19.30
N ARG A 21 -7.81 1.93 -19.83
CA ARG A 21 -7.96 2.59 -21.14
C ARG A 21 -8.06 1.60 -22.30
N THR A 22 -7.45 0.42 -22.17
CA THR A 22 -7.48 -0.61 -23.22
C THR A 22 -8.75 -1.44 -23.21
N LYS A 23 -9.30 -1.72 -22.02
CA LYS A 23 -10.55 -2.50 -21.85
C LYS A 23 -11.81 -1.64 -21.71
N ASN A 24 -11.64 -0.31 -21.69
CA ASN A 24 -12.70 0.68 -21.52
C ASN A 24 -13.65 0.37 -20.33
N ARG A 25 -13.08 0.00 -19.18
CA ARG A 25 -13.85 -0.39 -17.99
C ARG A 25 -13.15 0.00 -16.68
N LEU A 26 -13.94 0.11 -15.62
CA LEU A 26 -13.43 0.13 -14.25
C LEU A 26 -12.80 -1.23 -13.88
N TRP A 27 -11.76 -1.17 -13.06
CA TRP A 27 -11.07 -2.33 -12.51
C TRP A 27 -10.59 -2.00 -11.10
N THR A 28 -11.09 -2.72 -10.10
CA THR A 28 -10.66 -2.54 -8.72
C THR A 28 -9.46 -3.43 -8.44
N LYS A 29 -8.34 -2.85 -7.98
CA LYS A 29 -7.14 -3.64 -7.67
C LYS A 29 -7.49 -4.67 -6.61
N GLY A 30 -7.25 -5.94 -6.92
CA GLY A 30 -7.57 -7.05 -6.03
C GLY A 30 -8.92 -7.73 -6.30
N GLU A 31 -9.72 -7.27 -7.28
CA GLU A 31 -11.04 -7.88 -7.57
C GLU A 31 -10.98 -9.37 -7.92
N GLU A 32 -9.88 -9.83 -8.54
CA GLU A 32 -9.66 -11.25 -8.85
C GLU A 32 -8.74 -11.95 -7.84
N SER A 33 -7.74 -11.24 -7.29
CA SER A 33 -6.68 -11.85 -6.47
C SER A 33 -6.93 -11.75 -4.95
N GLY A 34 -7.89 -10.94 -4.51
CA GLY A 34 -8.10 -10.60 -3.09
C GLY A 34 -7.09 -9.59 -2.52
N HIS A 35 -6.03 -9.24 -3.26
CA HIS A 35 -5.00 -8.28 -2.82
C HIS A 35 -5.41 -6.84 -3.12
N PHE A 36 -6.35 -6.36 -2.31
CA PHE A 36 -6.88 -5.00 -2.38
C PHE A 36 -5.86 -3.96 -1.91
N LEU A 37 -6.04 -2.73 -2.38
CA LEU A 37 -5.39 -1.55 -1.83
C LEU A 37 -6.47 -0.72 -1.12
N GLU A 38 -6.45 -0.74 0.20
CA GLU A 38 -7.42 -0.04 1.03
C GLU A 38 -7.02 1.43 1.17
N LEU A 39 -7.91 2.35 0.79
CA LEU A 39 -7.63 3.77 0.73
C LEU A 39 -7.45 4.37 2.13
N VAL A 40 -6.33 5.05 2.34
CA VAL A 40 -6.05 5.86 3.53
C VAL A 40 -6.25 7.35 3.24
N SER A 41 -5.57 7.87 2.21
CA SER A 41 -5.69 9.29 1.82
C SER A 41 -5.36 9.50 0.35
N ILE A 42 -5.80 10.63 -0.19
CA ILE A 42 -5.44 11.10 -1.54
C ILE A 42 -4.93 12.53 -1.41
N LYS A 43 -3.86 12.86 -2.14
CA LYS A 43 -3.34 14.22 -2.31
C LYS A 43 -3.19 14.52 -3.79
N GLU A 44 -3.45 15.77 -4.16
CA GLU A 44 -3.12 16.33 -5.48
C GLU A 44 -1.72 16.97 -5.45
N ASP A 45 -1.09 17.05 -6.61
CA ASP A 45 0.12 17.85 -6.80
C ASP A 45 -0.21 19.33 -7.09
N CYS A 46 0.82 20.16 -7.33
CA CYS A 46 0.67 21.61 -7.33
C CYS A 46 -0.11 22.18 -8.53
N ASP A 47 -0.15 21.46 -9.64
CA ASP A 47 -0.87 21.80 -10.87
C ASP A 47 -2.09 20.90 -11.11
N ASN A 48 -2.40 20.03 -10.15
CA ASN A 48 -3.59 19.18 -10.10
C ASN A 48 -3.71 18.22 -11.29
N ASP A 49 -2.59 17.69 -11.79
CA ASP A 49 -2.57 16.70 -12.86
C ASP A 49 -2.26 15.27 -12.38
N THR A 50 -1.80 15.15 -11.13
CA THR A 50 -1.41 13.87 -10.52
C THR A 50 -2.01 13.69 -9.13
N LEU A 51 -2.42 12.45 -8.82
CA LEU A 51 -2.88 12.05 -7.50
C LEU A 51 -1.90 11.10 -6.83
N LEU A 52 -1.48 11.43 -5.60
CA LEU A 52 -0.79 10.53 -4.69
C LEU A 52 -1.82 9.83 -3.81
N VAL A 53 -1.93 8.51 -3.97
CA VAL A 53 -2.90 7.68 -3.23
C VAL A 53 -2.16 6.84 -2.19
N GLN A 54 -2.41 7.13 -0.91
CA GLN A 54 -1.86 6.36 0.21
C GLN A 54 -2.82 5.23 0.58
N VAL A 55 -2.28 4.03 0.76
CA VAL A 55 -3.07 2.80 0.94
C VAL A 55 -2.46 1.84 1.94
N ASN A 56 -3.31 0.97 2.50
CA ASN A 56 -2.91 -0.26 3.20
C ASN A 56 -3.12 -1.45 2.25
N PRO A 57 -2.06 -2.18 1.83
CA PRO A 57 -2.20 -3.34 0.96
C PRO A 57 -2.69 -4.59 1.74
N ALA A 58 -3.70 -5.27 1.21
CA ALA A 58 -4.23 -6.53 1.73
C ALA A 58 -3.51 -7.76 1.12
N GLY A 59 -2.19 -7.83 1.28
CA GLY A 59 -1.31 -8.84 0.69
C GLY A 59 -0.38 -8.29 -0.41
N PRO A 60 0.33 -9.15 -1.16
CA PRO A 60 1.31 -8.69 -2.14
C PRO A 60 0.66 -7.86 -3.25
N THR A 61 1.21 -6.69 -3.51
CA THR A 61 0.66 -5.78 -4.52
C THR A 61 0.96 -6.27 -5.94
N CYS A 62 2.15 -6.85 -6.14
CA CYS A 62 2.63 -7.29 -7.44
C CYS A 62 2.04 -8.66 -7.84
N HIS A 63 1.79 -8.83 -9.13
CA HIS A 63 1.28 -10.09 -9.70
C HIS A 63 2.28 -11.26 -9.60
N THR A 64 3.55 -10.99 -9.31
CA THR A 64 4.58 -12.01 -9.07
C THR A 64 4.66 -12.46 -7.60
N GLY A 65 3.80 -11.92 -6.72
CA GLY A 65 3.83 -12.19 -5.29
C GLY A 65 4.79 -11.28 -4.50
N LEU A 66 5.43 -10.32 -5.16
CA LEU A 66 6.27 -9.32 -4.50
C LEU A 66 5.44 -8.18 -3.90
N ASP A 67 6.05 -7.49 -2.93
CA ASP A 67 5.44 -6.39 -2.19
C ASP A 67 5.18 -5.17 -3.10
N THR A 68 6.16 -4.84 -3.95
CA THR A 68 6.09 -3.73 -4.91
C THR A 68 6.37 -4.21 -6.34
N CYS A 69 5.94 -3.42 -7.32
CA CYS A 69 6.26 -3.67 -8.74
C CYS A 69 7.77 -3.51 -9.07
N TRP A 70 8.54 -2.84 -8.20
CA TRP A 70 9.96 -2.55 -8.39
C TRP A 70 10.89 -3.59 -7.74
N GLN A 71 10.34 -4.66 -7.16
CA GLN A 71 11.10 -5.70 -6.46
C GLN A 71 11.83 -5.17 -5.21
N GLU A 72 11.35 -4.07 -4.66
CA GLU A 72 11.83 -3.49 -3.41
C GLU A 72 10.86 -3.81 -2.26
N LEU A 73 11.39 -3.84 -1.04
CA LEU A 73 10.59 -3.97 0.17
C LEU A 73 9.91 -2.64 0.48
N ASN A 74 8.60 -2.65 0.74
CA ASN A 74 7.85 -1.48 1.16
C ASN A 74 8.02 -1.23 2.68
N ASN A 75 9.26 -1.10 3.12
CA ASN A 75 9.59 -0.85 4.52
C ASN A 75 9.95 0.61 4.73
N GLN A 76 9.37 1.22 5.75
CA GLN A 76 9.75 2.56 6.17
C GLN A 76 10.95 2.48 7.10
N TYR A 77 12.10 2.97 6.63
CA TYR A 77 13.31 3.08 7.43
C TYR A 77 13.51 4.52 7.91
N TYR A 78 13.38 4.72 9.22
CA TYR A 78 13.52 6.02 9.87
C TYR A 78 14.93 6.25 10.44
N GLY A 79 15.94 5.63 9.84
CA GLY A 79 17.32 5.79 10.28
C GLY A 79 17.54 5.22 11.68
N PHE A 80 18.10 6.06 12.55
CA PHE A 80 18.43 5.69 13.93
C PHE A 80 17.20 5.24 14.75
N LEU A 81 16.02 5.80 14.51
CA LEU A 81 14.81 5.45 15.27
C LEU A 81 14.40 4.00 15.05
N THR A 82 14.40 3.53 13.79
CA THR A 82 14.15 2.10 13.49
C THR A 82 15.19 1.20 14.13
N LYS A 83 16.47 1.61 14.14
CA LYS A 83 17.53 0.84 14.82
C LYS A 83 17.31 0.75 16.32
N LEU A 84 16.87 1.85 16.94
CA LEU A 84 16.57 1.91 18.37
C LEU A 84 15.38 1.00 18.71
N GLU A 85 14.29 1.11 17.95
CA GLU A 85 13.10 0.26 18.11
C GLU A 85 13.46 -1.23 18.02
N ASN A 86 14.19 -1.63 16.98
CA ASN A 86 14.65 -3.01 16.82
C ASN A 86 15.54 -3.46 17.99
N THR A 87 16.43 -2.59 18.49
CA THR A 87 17.29 -2.92 19.63
C THR A 87 16.46 -3.15 20.90
N ILE A 88 15.43 -2.34 21.14
CA ILE A 88 14.52 -2.49 22.29
C ILE A 88 13.73 -3.80 22.16
N GLN A 89 13.15 -4.06 20.98
CA GLN A 89 12.40 -5.28 20.68
C GLN A 89 13.26 -6.53 20.94
N SER A 90 14.47 -6.60 20.38
CA SER A 90 15.37 -7.74 20.56
C SER A 90 15.79 -7.94 22.02
N ARG A 91 15.95 -6.87 22.81
CA ARG A 91 16.28 -7.01 24.25
C ARG A 91 15.13 -7.62 25.04
N ARG A 92 13.90 -7.21 24.77
CA ARG A 92 12.70 -7.77 25.42
C ARG A 92 12.53 -9.26 25.11
N GLU A 93 12.63 -9.65 23.84
CA GLU A 93 12.53 -11.04 23.41
C GLU A 93 13.62 -11.94 24.03
N ASN A 94 14.83 -11.39 24.24
CA ASN A 94 15.93 -12.10 24.89
C ASN A 94 15.79 -12.21 26.42
N GLU A 95 15.05 -11.32 27.07
CA GLU A 95 14.72 -11.45 28.50
C GLU A 95 13.63 -12.50 28.73
N ASP A 96 12.61 -12.54 27.86
CA ASP A 96 11.53 -13.52 27.93
C ASP A 96 12.02 -14.96 27.68
N SER A 97 12.98 -15.13 26.75
CA SER A 97 13.57 -16.44 26.44
C SER A 97 14.57 -16.97 27.48
N LYS A 98 15.10 -16.12 28.37
CA LYS A 98 15.94 -16.54 29.51
C LYS A 98 15.14 -16.91 30.75
N SER A 99 13.85 -16.58 30.77
CA SER A 99 12.95 -16.80 31.91
C SER A 99 12.07 -18.05 31.75
N SER A 100 12.23 -18.80 30.65
CA SER A 100 11.61 -20.11 30.38
C SER A 100 12.65 -21.22 30.42
#